data_AF-A0A843CKU4-F1
#
_entry.id   AF-A0A843CKU4-F1
#
_cell.length_a   1.000
_cell.length_b   1.000
_cell.length_c   1.000
_cell.angle_alpha   90.00
_cell.angle_beta   90.00
_cell.angle_gamma   90.00
#
_symmetry.space_group_name_H-M   'P 1'
#
loop_
_entity.id
_entity.type
_entity.pdbx_description
1 polymer ?
#
loop_
_entity_poly.entity_id
_entity_poly.type
_entity_poly.pdbx_seq_one_letter_code
_entity_poly.pdbx_strand_id
1 'polypeptide(L)'
;ISIPIKDAKKELSLVKTLFEGANFVTIDAIEHDKKIAIILGLTHLVNLAFANILAKDDKSSLTERMSGTTFRIQKILTESIMTESTDLIETIISNPEIRRAAEELWKDIGRLLTDIQENKSEDITNYIRTVQQGLAKNSNLEESYKKLNVMINAIEK
;
A
#
# COMPACT_ATOMS: atom_id res chain seq x y z
N ILE A 1 -1.61 5.04 -22.21
CA ILE A 1 -1.51 6.10 -23.24
C ILE A 1 -1.34 7.42 -22.49
N SER A 2 -0.15 8.02 -22.52
CA SER A 2 0.06 9.34 -21.93
C SER A 2 -0.39 10.41 -22.94
N ILE A 3 -1.27 11.32 -22.51
CA ILE A 3 -1.71 12.44 -23.35
C ILE A 3 -0.70 13.58 -23.16
N PRO A 4 -0.01 14.03 -24.21
CA PRO A 4 0.99 15.09 -24.07
C PRO A 4 0.31 16.42 -23.74
N ILE A 5 0.81 17.09 -22.70
CA ILE A 5 0.40 18.44 -22.32
C ILE A 5 1.04 19.43 -23.29
N LYS A 6 0.23 20.24 -23.99
CA LYS A 6 0.69 21.26 -24.94
C LYS A 6 0.87 22.61 -24.27
N ASP A 7 -0.08 23.00 -23.42
CA ASP A 7 -0.02 24.21 -22.59
C ASP A 7 -0.50 23.91 -21.18
N ALA A 8 0.44 23.67 -20.28
CA ALA A 8 0.15 23.27 -18.90
C ALA A 8 -0.72 24.30 -18.16
N LYS A 9 -0.57 25.60 -18.42
CA LYS A 9 -1.35 26.63 -17.71
C LYS A 9 -2.78 26.68 -18.22
N LYS A 10 -2.95 26.69 -19.54
CA LYS A 10 -4.27 26.76 -20.16
C LYS A 10 -5.07 25.48 -19.91
N GLU A 11 -4.43 24.33 -20.07
CA GLU A 11 -5.06 23.03 -19.83
C GLU A 11 -5.41 22.85 -18.35
N LEU A 12 -4.52 23.21 -17.42
CA LEU A 12 -4.84 23.16 -15.98
C LEU A 12 -6.01 24.08 -15.61
N SER A 13 -6.07 25.28 -16.20
CA SER A 13 -7.18 26.21 -15.97
C SER A 13 -8.51 25.63 -16.45
N LEU A 14 -8.52 25.03 -17.64
CA LEU A 14 -9.70 24.36 -18.19
C LEU A 14 -10.12 23.17 -17.33
N VAL A 15 -9.20 22.29 -16.95
CA VAL A 15 -9.50 21.11 -16.14
C VAL A 15 -10.05 21.52 -14.77
N LYS A 16 -9.53 22.59 -14.15
CA LYS A 16 -10.08 23.14 -12.91
C LYS A 16 -11.54 23.59 -13.01
N THR A 17 -11.94 24.13 -14.17
CA THR A 17 -13.35 24.48 -14.41
C THR A 17 -14.24 23.26 -14.70
N LEU A 18 -13.66 22.17 -15.20
CA LEU A 18 -14.41 20.94 -15.50
C LEU A 18 -14.61 20.06 -14.26
N PHE A 19 -13.65 20.07 -13.33
CA PHE A 19 -13.69 19.25 -12.11
C PHE A 19 -13.65 20.13 -10.87
N GLU A 20 -14.74 20.85 -10.65
CA GLU A 20 -14.91 21.68 -9.45
C GLU A 20 -14.83 20.83 -8.17
N GLY A 21 -14.08 21.29 -7.17
CA GLY A 21 -13.85 20.56 -5.92
C GLY A 21 -12.74 19.50 -5.98
N ALA A 22 -12.17 19.21 -7.16
CA ALA A 22 -11.01 18.33 -7.26
C ALA A 22 -9.73 19.03 -6.77
N ASN A 23 -8.84 18.26 -6.14
CA ASN A 23 -7.51 18.72 -5.75
C ASN A 23 -6.52 18.46 -6.89
N PHE A 24 -5.79 19.49 -7.30
CA PHE A 24 -4.82 19.41 -8.40
C PHE A 24 -3.39 19.49 -7.86
N VAL A 25 -2.60 18.47 -8.16
CA VAL A 25 -1.16 18.42 -7.87
C VAL A 25 -0.41 18.35 -9.19
N THR A 26 0.45 19.33 -9.44
CA THR A 26 1.31 19.37 -10.64
C THR A 26 2.69 18.86 -10.30
N ILE A 27 3.14 17.83 -11.01
CA ILE A 27 4.43 17.18 -10.81
C ILE A 27 4.96 16.73 -12.18
N ASP A 28 6.28 16.56 -12.32
CA ASP A 28 6.84 15.98 -13.54
C ASP A 28 6.50 14.49 -13.66
N ALA A 29 6.52 13.98 -14.89
CA ALA A 29 6.11 12.60 -15.18
C ALA A 29 7.01 11.55 -14.48
N ILE A 30 8.30 11.83 -14.33
CA ILE A 30 9.24 10.87 -13.71
C ILE A 30 8.99 10.79 -12.20
N GLU A 31 8.87 11.93 -11.53
CA GLU A 31 8.55 11.96 -10.10
C GLU A 31 7.13 11.42 -9.83
N HIS A 32 6.17 11.69 -10.72
CA HIS A 32 4.86 11.04 -10.67
C HIS A 32 4.99 9.51 -10.64
N ASP A 33 5.67 8.92 -11.63
CA ASP A 33 5.77 7.47 -11.76
C ASP A 33 6.49 6.82 -10.56
N LYS A 34 7.49 7.51 -10.00
CA LYS A 34 8.14 7.13 -8.73
C LYS A 34 7.20 7.16 -7.54
N LYS A 35 6.33 8.16 -7.43
CA LYS A 35 5.31 8.20 -6.36
C LYS A 35 4.28 7.10 -6.55
N ILE A 36 3.80 6.88 -7.79
CA ILE A 36 2.84 5.83 -8.11
C ILE A 36 3.40 4.43 -7.85
N ALA A 37 4.69 4.22 -8.08
CA ALA A 37 5.37 2.98 -7.72
C ALA A 37 5.23 2.63 -6.23
N ILE A 38 5.25 3.62 -5.34
CA ILE A 38 5.02 3.40 -3.90
C ILE A 38 3.52 3.34 -3.58
N ILE A 39 2.74 4.30 -4.08
CA ILE A 39 1.32 4.47 -3.71
C ILE A 39 0.47 3.29 -4.22
N LEU A 40 0.59 2.96 -5.50
CA LEU A 40 -0.15 1.87 -6.12
C LEU A 40 0.72 0.63 -6.22
N GLY A 41 1.90 0.72 -6.83
CA GLY A 41 2.75 -0.43 -7.09
C GLY A 41 2.99 -1.29 -5.85
N LEU A 42 3.60 -0.71 -4.81
CA LEU A 42 3.94 -1.43 -3.59
C LEU A 42 2.69 -1.92 -2.83
N THR A 43 1.65 -1.11 -2.76
CA THR A 43 0.36 -1.50 -2.16
C THR A 43 -0.23 -2.73 -2.86
N HIS A 44 -0.25 -2.76 -4.18
CA HIS A 44 -0.76 -3.90 -4.95
C HIS A 44 0.14 -5.12 -4.79
N LEU A 45 1.47 -4.94 -4.86
CA LEU A 45 2.43 -6.03 -4.73
C LEU A 45 2.30 -6.76 -3.38
N VAL A 46 2.23 -6.02 -2.27
CA VAL A 46 2.05 -6.59 -0.92
C VAL A 46 0.73 -7.35 -0.82
N ASN A 47 -0.36 -6.74 -1.31
CA ASN A 47 -1.68 -7.37 -1.26
C ASN A 47 -1.76 -8.60 -2.17
N LEU A 48 -1.11 -8.61 -3.34
CA LEU A 48 -1.07 -9.78 -4.22
C LEU A 48 -0.33 -10.95 -3.58
N ALA A 49 0.81 -10.69 -2.93
CA ALA A 49 1.55 -11.71 -2.18
C ALA A 49 0.71 -12.26 -1.02
N PHE A 50 0.02 -11.37 -0.28
CA PHE A 50 -0.88 -11.76 0.81
C PHE A 50 -2.10 -12.54 0.31
N ALA A 51 -2.72 -12.13 -0.79
CA ALA A 51 -3.84 -12.82 -1.44
C ALA A 51 -3.46 -14.26 -1.82
N ASN A 52 -2.26 -14.46 -2.37
CA ASN A 52 -1.77 -15.78 -2.72
C ASN A 52 -1.57 -16.70 -1.49
N ILE A 53 -1.29 -16.15 -0.31
CA ILE A 53 -1.26 -16.92 0.94
C ILE A 53 -2.69 -17.29 1.35
N LEU A 54 -3.62 -16.32 1.36
CA LEU A 54 -5.02 -16.56 1.72
C LEU A 54 -5.70 -17.56 0.78
N ALA A 55 -5.41 -17.50 -0.51
CA ALA A 55 -5.96 -18.42 -1.52
C ALA A 55 -5.54 -19.89 -1.31
N LYS A 56 -4.47 -20.11 -0.52
CA LYS A 56 -3.95 -21.44 -0.19
C LYS A 56 -4.40 -21.93 1.19
N ASP A 57 -5.18 -21.14 1.93
CA ASP A 57 -5.71 -21.50 3.25
C ASP A 57 -6.86 -22.52 3.10
N ASP A 58 -6.56 -23.79 3.42
CA ASP A 58 -7.53 -24.90 3.39
C ASP A 58 -8.57 -24.83 4.52
N LYS A 59 -8.38 -23.92 5.49
CA LYS A 59 -9.24 -23.72 6.66
C LYS A 59 -9.72 -22.28 6.79
N SER A 60 -9.94 -21.59 5.66
CA SER A 60 -10.38 -20.19 5.60
C SER A 60 -11.55 -19.85 6.53
N SER A 61 -12.52 -20.75 6.72
CA SER A 61 -13.63 -20.57 7.67
C SER A 61 -13.17 -20.46 9.12
N LEU A 62 -12.19 -21.27 9.54
CA LEU A 62 -11.62 -21.18 10.88
C LEU A 62 -10.79 -19.91 11.04
N THR A 63 -9.98 -19.58 10.02
CA THR A 63 -9.18 -18.34 9.98
C THR A 63 -10.07 -17.10 10.15
N GLU A 64 -11.20 -17.05 9.45
CA GLU A 64 -12.16 -15.94 9.56
C GLU A 64 -12.74 -15.86 10.99
N ARG A 65 -13.12 -16.99 11.60
CA ARG A 65 -13.67 -17.02 12.97
C ARG A 65 -12.66 -16.61 14.04
N MET A 66 -11.37 -16.83 13.80
CA MET A 66 -10.29 -16.44 14.70
C MET A 66 -9.74 -15.04 14.43
N SER A 67 -10.20 -14.39 13.35
CA SER A 67 -9.61 -13.14 12.88
C SER A 67 -9.88 -11.97 13.82
N GLY A 68 -8.82 -11.20 14.09
CA GLY A 68 -8.92 -9.89 14.72
C GLY A 68 -9.30 -8.80 13.72
N THR A 69 -9.62 -7.61 14.22
CA THR A 69 -10.06 -6.46 13.41
C THR A 69 -9.05 -6.04 12.35
N THR A 70 -7.76 -6.00 12.68
CA THR A 70 -6.69 -5.66 11.73
C THR A 70 -6.61 -6.64 10.56
N PHE A 71 -6.74 -7.95 10.84
CA PHE A 71 -6.74 -8.96 9.78
C PHE A 71 -7.95 -8.79 8.86
N ARG A 72 -9.15 -8.57 9.42
CA ARG A 72 -10.38 -8.36 8.64
C ARG A 72 -10.25 -7.16 7.70
N ILE A 73 -9.71 -6.05 8.18
CA ILE A 73 -9.47 -4.87 7.34
C ILE A 73 -8.46 -5.16 6.23
N GLN A 74 -7.32 -5.77 6.58
CA GLN A 74 -6.32 -6.13 5.58
C GLN A 74 -6.89 -7.09 4.53
N LYS A 75 -7.66 -8.09 4.94
CA LYS A 75 -8.34 -9.03 4.06
C LYS A 75 -9.33 -8.33 3.13
N ILE A 76 -10.17 -7.44 3.64
CA ILE A 76 -11.12 -6.67 2.81
C ILE A 76 -10.37 -5.82 1.78
N LEU A 77 -9.28 -5.14 2.17
CA LEU A 77 -8.44 -4.38 1.25
C LEU A 77 -7.86 -5.28 0.15
N THR A 78 -7.32 -6.44 0.53
CA THR A 78 -6.79 -7.42 -0.40
C THR A 78 -7.86 -7.96 -1.35
N GLU A 79 -9.01 -8.37 -0.84
CA GLU A 79 -10.14 -8.86 -1.64
C GLU A 79 -10.66 -7.78 -2.60
N SER A 80 -10.69 -6.52 -2.15
CA SER A 80 -11.09 -5.38 -2.99
C SER A 80 -10.13 -5.19 -4.18
N ILE A 81 -8.81 -5.25 -3.95
CA ILE A 81 -7.82 -5.19 -5.03
C ILE A 81 -8.01 -6.36 -6.00
N MET A 82 -8.30 -7.56 -5.50
CA MET A 82 -8.52 -8.74 -6.34
C MET A 82 -9.83 -8.69 -7.17
N THR A 83 -10.67 -7.67 -7.00
CA THR A 83 -11.82 -7.43 -7.89
C THR A 83 -11.46 -6.67 -9.17
N GLU A 84 -10.26 -6.10 -9.23
CA GLU A 84 -9.74 -5.41 -10.41
C GLU A 84 -9.38 -6.40 -11.53
N SER A 85 -9.27 -5.90 -12.78
CA SER A 85 -8.86 -6.76 -13.89
C SER A 85 -7.40 -7.18 -13.77
N THR A 86 -7.08 -8.38 -14.26
CA THR A 86 -5.69 -8.88 -14.29
C THR A 86 -4.75 -7.95 -15.04
N ASP A 87 -5.22 -7.36 -16.14
CA ASP A 87 -4.43 -6.42 -16.96
C ASP A 87 -4.11 -5.14 -16.19
N LEU A 88 -5.03 -4.65 -15.34
CA LEU A 88 -4.78 -3.48 -14.51
C LEU A 88 -3.75 -3.79 -13.42
N ILE A 89 -3.91 -4.91 -12.71
CA ILE A 89 -2.96 -5.34 -11.66
C ILE A 89 -1.57 -5.54 -12.28
N GLU A 90 -1.48 -6.23 -13.42
CA GLU A 90 -0.23 -6.43 -14.16
C GLU A 90 0.42 -5.09 -14.53
N THR A 91 -0.34 -4.17 -15.13
CA THR A 91 0.17 -2.84 -15.50
C THR A 91 0.73 -2.08 -14.29
N ILE A 92 0.06 -2.15 -13.15
CA ILE A 92 0.47 -1.46 -11.91
C ILE A 92 1.79 -2.04 -11.38
N ILE A 93 1.92 -3.36 -11.31
CA ILE A 93 3.12 -4.02 -10.76
C ILE A 93 4.27 -4.09 -11.76
N SER A 94 4.01 -3.89 -13.05
CA SER A 94 5.04 -3.82 -14.10
C SER A 94 5.67 -2.43 -14.26
N ASN A 95 5.26 -1.43 -13.45
CA ASN A 95 5.89 -0.12 -13.42
C ASN A 95 7.40 -0.26 -13.10
N PRO A 96 8.34 0.15 -13.98
CA PRO A 96 9.78 0.01 -13.75
C PRO A 96 10.28 0.65 -12.46
N GLU A 97 9.64 1.73 -12.00
CA GLU A 97 10.01 2.44 -10.78
C GLU A 97 9.64 1.64 -9.51
N ILE A 98 8.76 0.63 -9.60
CA ILE A 98 8.44 -0.27 -8.46
C ILE A 98 9.65 -1.09 -8.05
N ARG A 99 10.54 -1.41 -8.99
CA ARG A 99 11.61 -2.39 -8.79
C ARG A 99 12.43 -2.06 -7.55
N ARG A 100 12.80 -0.78 -7.39
CA ARG A 100 13.59 -0.34 -6.24
C ARG A 100 12.84 -0.58 -4.92
N ALA A 101 11.57 -0.16 -4.84
CA ALA A 101 10.76 -0.31 -3.64
C ALA A 101 10.50 -1.80 -3.31
N ALA A 102 10.25 -2.62 -4.34
CA ALA A 102 10.06 -4.06 -4.20
C ALA A 102 11.35 -4.77 -3.72
N GLU A 103 12.51 -4.40 -4.24
CA GLU A 103 13.81 -4.93 -3.79
C GLU A 103 14.12 -4.53 -2.34
N GLU A 104 13.82 -3.28 -1.95
CA GLU A 104 13.96 -2.82 -0.56
C GLU A 104 13.02 -3.58 0.39
N LEU A 105 11.74 -3.76 0.01
CA LEU A 105 10.78 -4.57 0.76
C LEU A 105 11.28 -6.01 0.93
N TRP A 106 11.74 -6.65 -0.14
CA TRP A 106 12.22 -8.03 -0.09
C TRP A 106 13.44 -8.20 0.83
N LYS A 107 14.38 -7.24 0.79
CA LYS A 107 15.55 -7.24 1.68
C LYS A 107 15.14 -7.15 3.15
N ASP A 108 14.19 -6.27 3.47
CA ASP A 108 13.69 -6.10 4.84
C ASP A 108 12.95 -7.34 5.33
N ILE A 109 12.09 -7.95 4.49
CA ILE A 109 11.43 -9.22 4.81
C ILE A 109 12.48 -10.31 5.06
N GLY A 110 13.46 -10.46 4.17
CA GLY A 110 14.51 -11.47 4.29
C GLY A 110 15.32 -11.31 5.59
N ARG A 111 15.72 -10.08 5.90
CA ARG A 111 16.41 -9.75 7.15
C ARG A 111 15.58 -10.14 8.37
N LEU A 112 14.31 -9.72 8.42
CA LEU A 112 13.42 -10.02 9.55
C LEU A 112 13.22 -11.52 9.72
N LEU A 113 13.07 -12.27 8.63
CA LEU A 113 12.97 -13.73 8.68
C LEU A 113 14.23 -14.37 9.28
N THR A 114 15.42 -13.93 8.87
CA THR A 114 16.69 -14.39 9.46
C THR A 114 16.74 -14.07 10.95
N ASP A 115 16.43 -12.83 11.35
CA ASP A 115 16.49 -12.42 12.75
C ASP A 115 15.48 -13.21 13.62
N ILE A 116 14.30 -13.53 13.08
CA ILE A 116 13.29 -14.38 13.73
C ILE A 116 13.81 -15.81 13.91
N GLN A 117 14.37 -16.41 12.85
CA GLN A 117 14.88 -17.78 12.88
C GLN A 117 16.05 -17.94 13.86
N GLU A 118 16.89 -16.93 13.97
CA GLU A 118 18.03 -16.90 14.88
C GLU A 118 17.67 -16.42 16.30
N ASN A 119 16.39 -16.15 16.58
CA ASN A 119 15.87 -15.65 17.85
C ASN A 119 16.53 -14.33 18.33
N LYS A 120 16.93 -13.46 17.40
CA LYS A 120 17.58 -12.17 17.65
C LYS A 120 16.57 -11.10 18.11
N SER A 121 15.98 -11.32 19.28
CA SER A 121 14.90 -10.46 19.81
C SER A 121 15.31 -8.99 19.96
N GLU A 122 16.56 -8.72 20.33
CA GLU A 122 17.08 -7.35 20.43
C GLU A 122 17.17 -6.67 19.07
N ASP A 123 17.67 -7.36 18.04
CA ASP A 123 17.76 -6.81 16.68
C ASP A 123 16.37 -6.50 16.10
N ILE A 124 15.40 -7.40 16.31
CA ILE A 124 14.01 -7.21 15.88
C ILE A 124 13.39 -5.99 16.57
N THR A 125 13.53 -5.89 17.89
CA THR A 125 12.94 -4.76 18.65
C THR A 125 13.61 -3.42 18.30
N ASN A 126 14.92 -3.43 18.02
CA ASN A 126 15.65 -2.25 17.54
C ASN A 126 15.20 -1.83 16.14
N TYR A 127 14.99 -2.79 15.23
CA TYR A 127 14.42 -2.53 13.91
C TYR A 127 13.04 -1.88 14.02
N ILE A 128 12.12 -2.48 14.80
CA ILE A 128 10.77 -1.96 15.01
C ILE A 128 10.81 -0.51 15.54
N ARG A 129 11.63 -0.25 16.56
CA ARG A 129 11.75 1.11 17.13
C ARG A 129 12.26 2.12 16.11
N THR A 130 13.22 1.72 15.29
CA THR A 130 13.77 2.57 14.22
C THR A 130 12.70 2.91 13.18
N VAL A 131 11.91 1.92 12.75
CA VAL A 131 10.80 2.14 11.80
C VAL A 131 9.71 3.02 12.40
N GLN A 132 9.32 2.78 13.66
CA GLN A 132 8.35 3.61 14.37
C GLN A 132 8.79 5.07 14.47
N GLN A 133 10.04 5.31 14.87
CA GLN A 133 10.63 6.66 14.92
C GLN A 133 10.71 7.31 13.54
N GLY A 134 11.05 6.55 12.50
CA GLY A 134 11.08 7.02 11.12
C GLY A 134 9.69 7.48 10.63
N LEU A 135 8.66 6.66 10.85
CA LEU A 135 7.28 6.99 10.47
C LEU A 135 6.72 8.17 11.26
N ALA A 136 7.00 8.24 12.56
CA ALA A 136 6.51 9.31 13.43
C ALA A 136 7.01 10.71 13.04
N LYS A 137 8.09 10.82 12.23
CA LYS A 137 8.58 12.11 11.71
C LYS A 137 7.60 12.80 10.76
N ASN A 138 6.81 12.02 10.02
CA ASN A 138 5.93 12.52 8.97
C ASN A 138 4.45 12.15 9.17
N SER A 139 4.14 11.37 10.22
CA SER A 139 2.81 10.83 10.45
C SER A 139 2.44 10.80 11.93
N ASN A 140 1.18 11.12 12.25
CA ASN A 140 0.62 10.93 13.59
C ASN A 140 0.09 9.49 13.75
N LEU A 141 0.88 8.62 14.38
CA LEU A 141 0.54 7.20 14.52
C LEU A 141 -0.72 6.95 15.37
N GLU A 142 -0.95 7.79 16.39
CA GLU A 142 -2.15 7.68 17.24
C GLU A 142 -3.42 8.08 16.47
N GLU A 143 -3.33 9.10 15.64
CA GLU A 143 -4.43 9.50 14.76
C GLU A 143 -4.75 8.40 13.73
N SER A 144 -3.73 7.77 13.14
CA SER A 144 -3.93 6.61 12.25
C SER A 144 -4.66 5.46 12.95
N TYR A 145 -4.33 5.19 14.22
CA TYR A 145 -5.04 4.19 15.02
C TYR A 145 -6.50 4.58 15.29
N LYS A 146 -6.79 5.87 15.57
CA LYS A 146 -8.17 6.35 15.72
C LYS A 146 -8.98 6.18 14.43
N LYS A 147 -8.38 6.49 13.27
CA LYS A 147 -9.00 6.27 11.95
C LYS A 147 -9.30 4.80 11.71
N LEU A 148 -8.40 3.89 12.10
CA LEU A 148 -8.63 2.45 12.02
C LEU A 148 -9.89 2.04 12.80
N ASN A 149 -10.05 2.52 14.04
CA ASN A 149 -11.23 2.22 14.85
C ASN A 149 -12.53 2.74 14.23
N VAL A 150 -12.51 3.92 13.60
CA VAL A 150 -13.67 4.44 12.86
C VAL A 150 -14.02 3.54 11.66
N MET A 151 -13.02 3.07 10.91
CA MET A 151 -13.22 2.13 9.80
C MET A 151 -13.85 0.82 10.28
N ILE A 152 -13.35 0.25 11.38
CA ILE A 152 -13.90 -0.99 11.98
C ILE A 152 -15.39 -0.81 12.31
N ASN A 153 -15.73 0.28 13.01
CA ASN A 153 -17.11 0.56 13.41
C ASN A 153 -18.08 0.76 12.23
N ALA A 154 -17.57 1.08 11.04
CA ALA A 154 -18.36 1.19 9.82
C ALA A 154 -18.54 -0.17 9.12
N ILE A 155 -17.58 -1.09 9.26
CA ILE A 155 -17.61 -2.45 8.68
C ILE A 155 -18.49 -3.40 9.52
N GLU A 156 -18.58 -3.17 10.83
CA GLU A 156 -19.37 -4.02 11.75
C GLU A 156 -20.86 -3.65 11.83
N LYS A 157 -21.30 -2.59 11.14
CA LYS A 157 -22.70 -2.19 11.01
C LYS A 157 -23.37 -2.83 9.82
#